data_AF-A0A1Y4UH01-F1
#
_entry.id   AF-A0A1Y4UH01-F1
#
_cell.length_a   1.000
_cell.length_b   1.000
_cell.length_c   1.000
_cell.angle_alpha   90.00
_cell.angle_beta   90.00
_cell.angle_gamma   90.00
#
_symmetry.space_group_name_H-M   'P 1'
#
loop_
_entity.id
_entity.type
_entity.pdbx_description
1 polymer ?
#
loop_
_entity_poly.entity_id
_entity_poly.type
_entity_poly.pdbx_seq_one_letter_code
_entity_poly.pdbx_strand_id
1 'polypeptide(L)' 'MTALEIVERIKRKDNTDDEWLQIMKDIITFLKENPDSEDRKYFVPLGYSEMVTMICDGILRERGSSLEEYFD' A
#
# COMPACT_ATOMS: atom_id res chain seq x y z
N MET A 1 -7.77 -5.74 -9.54
CA MET A 1 -6.74 -4.70 -9.69
C MET A 1 -5.40 -5.42 -9.82
N THR A 2 -4.59 -5.07 -10.80
CA THR A 2 -3.33 -5.75 -11.11
C THR A 2 -2.17 -5.14 -10.31
N ALA A 3 -1.05 -5.87 -10.18
CA ALA A 3 0.15 -5.33 -9.56
C ALA A 3 0.64 -4.06 -10.28
N LEU A 4 0.59 -4.04 -11.61
CA LEU A 4 1.03 -2.90 -12.41
C LEU A 4 0.18 -1.65 -12.16
N GLU A 5 -1.15 -1.79 -12.08
CA GLU A 5 -2.06 -0.67 -11.78
C GLU A 5 -1.74 -0.03 -10.42
N ILE A 6 -1.45 -0.86 -9.40
CA ILE A 6 -1.06 -0.37 -8.07
C ILE A 6 0.30 0.34 -8.15
N VAL A 7 1.28 -0.25 -8.84
CA VAL A 7 2.62 0.35 -9.00
C VAL A 7 2.56 1.69 -9.73
N GLU A 8 1.70 1.82 -10.74
CA GLU A 8 1.49 3.09 -11.45
C GLU A 8 0.93 4.17 -10.53
N ARG A 9 -0.03 3.83 -9.67
CA ARG A 9 -0.57 4.76 -8.67
C ARG A 9 0.50 5.20 -7.68
N ILE A 10 1.32 4.27 -7.20
CA ILE A 10 2.44 4.59 -6.29
C ILE A 10 3.44 5.57 -6.90
N LYS A 11 3.68 5.48 -8.21
CA LYS A 11 4.64 6.34 -8.92
C LYS A 11 4.10 7.74 -9.25
N ARG A 12 2.82 8.02 -8.98
CA ARG A 12 2.25 9.37 -9.14
C ARG A 12 2.87 10.33 -8.13
N LYS A 13 2.99 11.60 -8.52
CA LYS A 13 3.67 12.63 -7.70
C LYS A 13 2.71 13.38 -6.75
N ASP A 14 1.42 13.18 -6.92
CA ASP A 14 0.34 13.99 -6.36
C ASP A 14 -0.71 13.16 -5.62
N ASN A 15 -0.32 11.97 -5.13
CA ASN A 15 -1.18 11.16 -4.28
C ASN A 15 -1.54 11.93 -3.00
N THR A 16 -2.83 12.01 -2.73
CA THR A 16 -3.35 12.51 -1.45
C THR A 16 -3.16 11.47 -0.36
N ASP A 17 -3.27 11.88 0.90
CA ASP A 17 -3.24 10.96 2.03
C ASP A 17 -4.25 9.81 1.90
N ASP A 18 -5.48 10.13 1.48
CA ASP A 18 -6.53 9.12 1.32
C ASP A 18 -6.22 8.15 0.18
N GLU A 19 -5.56 8.63 -0.88
CA GLU A 19 -5.08 7.78 -1.97
C GLU A 19 -3.96 6.85 -1.50
N TRP A 20 -3.02 7.32 -0.67
CA TRP A 20 -2.01 6.46 -0.05
C TRP A 20 -2.63 5.36 0.81
N LEU A 21 -3.63 5.71 1.64
CA LEU A 21 -4.36 4.74 2.46
C LEU A 21 -5.10 3.72 1.58
N GLN A 22 -5.70 4.15 0.47
CA GLN A 22 -6.37 3.25 -0.47
C GLN A 22 -5.36 2.33 -1.18
N ILE A 23 -4.23 2.86 -1.64
CA ILE A 23 -3.12 2.05 -2.21
C ILE A 23 -2.70 0.96 -1.21
N MET A 24 -2.59 1.27 0.08
CA MET A 24 -2.26 0.28 1.10
C MET A 24 -3.32 -0.82 1.23
N LYS A 25 -4.62 -0.46 1.24
CA LYS A 25 -5.73 -1.45 1.23
C LYS A 25 -5.63 -2.37 0.02
N ASP A 26 -5.29 -1.81 -1.13
CA ASP A 26 -5.20 -2.53 -2.38
C ASP A 26 -3.99 -3.48 -2.40
N ILE A 27 -2.83 -3.07 -1.86
CA ILE A 27 -1.66 -3.96 -1.68
C ILE A 27 -2.00 -5.11 -0.74
N ILE A 28 -2.63 -4.83 0.42
CA ILE A 28 -3.01 -5.86 1.39
C ILE A 28 -3.98 -6.87 0.76
N THR A 29 -4.98 -6.38 0.01
CA THR A 29 -5.95 -7.22 -0.69
C THR A 29 -5.28 -8.06 -1.76
N PHE A 30 -4.44 -7.45 -2.60
CA PHE A 30 -3.68 -8.12 -3.64
C PHE A 30 -2.80 -9.24 -3.08
N LEU A 31 -2.10 -9.01 -1.97
CA LEU A 31 -1.25 -10.02 -1.33
C LEU A 31 -2.06 -11.16 -0.68
N LYS A 32 -3.27 -10.88 -0.17
CA LYS A 32 -4.18 -11.90 0.41
C LYS A 32 -4.74 -12.83 -0.66
N GLU A 33 -4.88 -12.38 -1.90
CA GLU A 33 -5.36 -13.18 -3.03
C GLU A 33 -4.33 -14.20 -3.56
N ASN A 34 -3.14 -14.28 -2.92
CA ASN A 34 -2.05 -15.18 -3.27
C ASN A 34 -1.62 -15.07 -4.75
N PRO A 35 -1.11 -13.90 -5.16
CA PRO A 35 -0.76 -13.61 -6.55
C PRO A 35 0.45 -14.43 -6.99
N ASP A 36 0.70 -14.44 -8.31
CA ASP A 36 1.87 -15.11 -8.84
C ASP A 36 3.19 -14.53 -8.29
N SER A 37 4.27 -15.30 -8.41
CA SER A 37 5.55 -14.93 -7.81
C SER A 37 6.20 -13.70 -8.44
N GLU A 38 5.88 -13.35 -9.69
CA GLU A 38 6.49 -12.20 -10.36
C GLU A 38 5.81 -10.91 -9.90
N ASP A 39 4.47 -10.89 -9.90
CA ASP A 39 3.70 -9.74 -9.43
C ASP A 39 3.89 -9.51 -7.93
N ARG A 40 4.01 -10.58 -7.15
CA ARG A 40 4.27 -10.49 -5.70
C ARG A 40 5.59 -9.76 -5.39
N LYS A 41 6.62 -9.90 -6.23
CA LYS A 41 7.94 -9.27 -6.03
C LYS A 41 7.91 -7.75 -6.07
N TYR A 42 6.91 -7.14 -6.71
CA TYR A 42 6.75 -5.69 -6.64
C TYR A 42 6.50 -5.19 -5.21
N PHE A 43 5.86 -6.03 -4.38
CA PHE A 43 5.40 -5.62 -3.06
C PHE A 43 6.23 -6.22 -1.94
N VAL A 44 6.67 -7.48 -2.05
CA VAL A 44 7.41 -8.18 -0.98
C VAL A 44 8.39 -9.24 -1.52
N PRO A 45 9.51 -9.50 -0.82
CA PRO A 45 10.02 -8.75 0.35
C PRO A 45 10.73 -7.46 -0.07
N LEU A 46 10.74 -6.45 0.80
CA LEU A 46 11.41 -5.15 0.59
C LEU A 46 10.97 -4.45 -0.71
N GLY A 47 9.69 -4.55 -1.02
CA GLY A 47 9.10 -3.93 -2.20
C GLY A 47 8.34 -2.66 -1.84
N TYR A 48 7.33 -2.35 -2.63
CA TYR A 48 6.50 -1.18 -2.40
C TYR A 48 5.62 -1.28 -1.15
N SER A 49 5.36 -2.48 -0.62
CA SER A 49 4.54 -2.65 0.59
C SER A 49 5.17 -1.94 1.79
N GLU A 50 6.48 -2.10 1.99
CA GLU A 50 7.21 -1.49 3.11
C GLU A 50 7.22 0.05 2.98
N MET A 51 7.48 0.56 1.77
CA MET A 51 7.46 2.01 1.51
C MET A 51 6.09 2.62 1.77
N VAL A 52 5.03 2.01 1.23
CA VAL A 52 3.65 2.50 1.40
C VAL A 52 3.22 2.40 2.86
N THR A 53 3.63 1.36 3.57
CA THR A 53 3.37 1.19 5.01
C THR A 53 3.94 2.36 5.81
N MET A 54 5.20 2.76 5.55
CA MET A 54 5.83 3.90 6.24
C MET A 54 5.11 5.23 5.98
N ILE A 55 4.63 5.44 4.74
CA ILE A 55 3.88 6.65 4.38
C ILE A 55 2.54 6.68 5.13
N CYS A 56 1.78 5.59 5.07
CA CYS A 56 0.47 5.48 5.72
C CYS A 56 0.56 5.58 7.24
N ASP A 57 1.60 5.01 7.84
CA ASP A 57 1.90 5.13 9.26
C ASP A 57 2.17 6.59 9.69
N GLY A 58 2.85 7.38 8.85
CA GLY A 58 2.98 8.82 9.03
C GLY A 58 1.63 9.55 9.02
N ILE A 59 0.84 9.31 7.98
CA ILE A 59 -0.50 9.91 7.79
C ILE A 59 -1.42 9.61 8.98
N LEU A 60 -1.48 8.35 9.42
CA LEU A 60 -2.38 7.95 10.50
C LEU A 60 -1.97 8.54 11.84
N ARG A 61 -0.67 8.65 12.12
CA ARG A 61 -0.19 9.34 13.34
C ARG A 61 -0.60 10.80 13.37
N GLU A 62 -0.52 11.52 12.25
CA GLU A 62 -1.00 12.90 12.16
C GLU A 62 -2.51 13.01 12.41
N ARG A 63 -3.26 11.97 12.05
CA ARG A 63 -4.71 11.85 12.31
C ARG A 63 -5.05 11.32 13.71
N GLY A 64 -4.06 10.98 14.53
CA GLY A 64 -4.26 10.41 15.86
C GLY A 64 -4.77 8.97 15.86
N SER A 65 -4.40 8.16 14.87
CA SER A 65 -4.73 6.74 14.73
C SER A 65 -3.49 5.89 14.39
N SER A 66 -3.67 4.59 14.21
CA SER A 66 -2.61 3.63 13.87
C SER A 66 -3.02 2.73 12.69
N LEU A 67 -2.03 2.04 12.09
CA LEU A 67 -2.28 1.06 11.04
C LEU A 67 -3.19 -0.09 11.53
N GLU A 68 -2.98 -0.56 12.76
CA GLU A 68 -3.79 -1.64 13.34
C GLU A 68 -5.25 -1.22 13.43
N GLU A 69 -5.53 -0.03 13.99
CA GLU A 69 -6.89 0.48 14.12
C GLU A 69 -7.61 0.73 12.78
N TYR A 70 -6.86 1.09 11.74
CA TYR A 70 -7.44 1.51 10.45
C TYR A 70 -7.68 0.34 9.49
N PHE A 71 -6.90 -0.74 9.61
CA PHE A 71 -6.92 -1.88 8.69
C PHE A 71 -7.40 -3.19 9.33
N ASP A 72 -7.72 -3.20 10.63
CA ASP A 72 -8.55 -4.23 11.29
C ASP A 72 -10.01 -4.22 10.80
#